data_AF-A0A944AH26-F1
#
_entry.id   AF-A0A944AH26-F1
#
_cell.length_a   1.000
_cell.length_b   1.000
_cell.length_c   1.000
_cell.angle_alpha   90.00
_cell.angle_beta   90.00
_cell.angle_gamma   90.00
#
_symmetry.space_group_name_H-M   'P 1'
#
loop_
_entity.id
_entity.type
_entity.pdbx_description
1 polymer ?
#
loop_
_entity_poly.entity_id
_entity_poly.type
_entity_poly.pdbx_seq_one_letter_code
_entity_poly.pdbx_strand_id
1 'polypeptide(L)'
;MALYDVKRAAAYYLAIRGSFSGTINSFGVKGVDVERFLKLFPPVSARLKDVPLENKNALQLIRERDKKGSLIYADPPYVKTERLYRVAGKLGRFRRFHVRLWQVLTGRDSYVVLSYNDCPFIRKLYQDWYILSFQRCNPLSQKKGSSFGELIITNYDPRPYMTSQMNLFDEPLGEWELKLVHIPNHPPRRKTA
;
A
#
# COMPACT_ATOMS: atom_id res chain seq x y z
N MET A 1 -1.99 3.45 -34.93
CA MET A 1 -1.48 2.82 -33.68
C MET A 1 -1.97 3.52 -32.39
N ALA A 2 -2.27 4.82 -32.38
CA ALA A 2 -2.63 5.56 -31.16
C ALA A 2 -3.91 5.08 -30.41
N LEU A 3 -4.88 4.46 -31.09
CA LEU A 3 -6.12 3.97 -30.47
C LEU A 3 -5.99 2.59 -29.82
N TYR A 4 -4.91 1.84 -30.08
CA TYR A 4 -4.79 0.46 -29.57
C TYR A 4 -4.73 0.44 -28.04
N ASP A 5 -3.89 1.28 -27.44
CA ASP A 5 -3.77 1.37 -25.97
C ASP A 5 -5.02 1.92 -25.31
N VAL A 6 -5.67 2.91 -25.92
CA VAL A 6 -6.94 3.48 -25.41
C VAL A 6 -8.06 2.43 -25.44
N LYS A 7 -8.19 1.68 -26.55
CA LYS A 7 -9.16 0.60 -26.67
C LYS A 7 -8.88 -0.53 -25.66
N ARG A 8 -7.60 -0.89 -25.48
CA ARG A 8 -7.19 -1.90 -24.50
C ARG A 8 -7.47 -1.45 -23.07
N ALA A 9 -7.21 -0.19 -22.73
CA ALA A 9 -7.51 0.39 -21.42
C ALA A 9 -9.01 0.42 -21.14
N ALA A 10 -9.82 0.84 -22.12
CA ALA A 10 -11.27 0.82 -22.03
C ALA A 10 -11.83 -0.60 -21.84
N ALA A 11 -11.34 -1.57 -22.62
CA ALA A 11 -11.72 -2.98 -22.49
C ALA A 11 -11.34 -3.56 -21.12
N TYR A 12 -10.12 -3.28 -20.65
CA TYR A 12 -9.66 -3.69 -19.32
C TYR A 12 -10.53 -3.11 -18.20
N TYR A 13 -10.86 -1.82 -18.29
CA TYR A 13 -11.69 -1.14 -17.29
C TYR A 13 -13.12 -1.72 -17.24
N LEU A 14 -13.73 -1.95 -18.40
CA LEU A 14 -15.05 -2.59 -18.49
C LEU A 14 -15.01 -4.02 -17.92
N ALA A 15 -13.97 -4.79 -18.23
CA ALA A 15 -13.80 -6.15 -17.72
C ALA A 15 -13.66 -6.19 -16.19
N ILE A 16 -12.88 -5.27 -15.59
CA ILE A 16 -12.79 -5.17 -14.12
C ILE A 16 -14.16 -4.88 -13.52
N ARG A 17 -14.88 -3.88 -14.03
CA ARG A 17 -16.15 -3.41 -13.45
C ARG A 17 -17.29 -4.40 -13.64
N GLY A 18 -17.26 -5.19 -14.71
CA GLY A 18 -18.22 -6.27 -14.96
C GLY A 18 -17.91 -7.57 -14.21
N SER A 19 -16.70 -7.71 -13.67
CA SER A 19 -16.28 -8.95 -12.99
C SER A 19 -16.57 -8.94 -11.49
N PHE A 20 -16.82 -10.11 -10.92
CA PHE A 20 -16.97 -10.24 -9.47
C PHE A 20 -15.64 -9.92 -8.78
N SER A 21 -15.71 -9.03 -7.79
CA SER A 21 -14.56 -8.55 -7.00
C SER A 21 -13.38 -8.04 -7.84
N GLY A 22 -13.62 -7.60 -9.08
CA GLY A 22 -12.57 -7.10 -9.97
C GLY A 22 -11.57 -8.17 -10.46
N THR A 23 -11.92 -9.45 -10.37
CA THR A 23 -11.00 -10.57 -10.68
C THR A 23 -10.82 -10.85 -12.17
N ILE A 24 -11.72 -10.36 -13.03
CA ILE A 24 -11.75 -10.57 -14.49
C ILE A 24 -11.93 -12.06 -14.91
N ASN A 25 -12.14 -12.96 -13.94
CA ASN A 25 -12.28 -14.40 -14.19
C ASN A 25 -13.74 -14.89 -14.15
N SER A 26 -14.63 -14.10 -13.56
CA SER A 26 -16.06 -14.40 -13.47
C SER A 26 -16.88 -13.12 -13.62
N PHE A 27 -17.99 -13.21 -14.35
CA PHE A 27 -18.83 -12.07 -14.72
C PHE A 27 -20.28 -12.33 -14.33
N GLY A 28 -20.98 -11.30 -13.87
CA GLY A 28 -22.41 -11.35 -13.63
C GLY A 28 -23.20 -11.05 -14.90
N VAL A 29 -24.39 -11.66 -15.05
CA VAL A 29 -25.34 -11.30 -16.11
C VAL A 29 -26.16 -10.08 -15.63
N LYS A 30 -25.49 -8.92 -15.54
CA LYS A 30 -26.11 -7.65 -15.15
C LYS A 30 -25.64 -6.54 -16.07
N GLY A 31 -26.56 -5.67 -16.49
CA GLY A 31 -26.25 -4.47 -17.25
C GLY A 31 -25.26 -3.58 -16.48
N VAL A 32 -24.26 -3.07 -17.19
CA VAL A 32 -23.24 -2.17 -16.65
C VAL A 32 -23.53 -0.75 -17.14
N ASP A 33 -23.89 0.15 -16.23
CA ASP A 33 -24.03 1.58 -16.53
C ASP A 33 -22.64 2.22 -16.70
N VAL A 34 -22.23 2.37 -17.96
CA VAL A 34 -20.94 2.95 -18.35
C VAL A 34 -20.88 4.44 -18.06
N GLU A 35 -22.01 5.16 -18.16
CA GLU A 35 -22.05 6.61 -18.03
C GLU A 35 -21.68 7.04 -16.60
N ARG A 36 -22.15 6.28 -15.60
CA ARG A 36 -21.74 6.46 -14.20
C ARG A 36 -20.23 6.42 -14.02
N PHE A 37 -19.53 5.58 -14.78
CA PHE A 37 -18.08 5.46 -14.66
C PHE A 37 -17.34 6.58 -15.39
N LEU A 38 -17.84 7.02 -16.55
CA LEU A 38 -17.24 8.12 -17.29
C LEU A 38 -17.21 9.42 -16.46
N LYS A 39 -18.20 9.64 -15.59
CA LYS A 39 -18.24 10.77 -14.64
C LYS A 39 -17.06 10.78 -13.64
N LEU A 40 -16.38 9.65 -13.43
CA LEU A 40 -15.19 9.57 -12.56
C LEU A 40 -13.90 10.01 -13.27
N PHE A 41 -13.87 10.06 -14.60
CA PHE A 41 -12.64 10.33 -15.35
C PHE A 41 -12.15 11.77 -15.21
N PRO A 42 -12.99 12.81 -15.34
CA PRO A 42 -12.54 14.20 -15.21
C PRO A 42 -11.80 14.50 -13.89
N PRO A 43 -12.32 14.17 -12.69
CA PRO A 43 -11.61 14.47 -11.45
C PRO A 43 -10.32 13.67 -11.29
N VAL A 44 -10.28 12.41 -11.76
CA VAL A 44 -9.06 11.58 -11.73
C VAL A 44 -8.01 12.15 -12.69
N SER A 45 -8.42 12.55 -13.90
CA SER A 45 -7.52 13.15 -14.89
C SER A 45 -6.95 14.46 -14.39
N ALA A 46 -7.74 15.29 -13.70
CA ALA A 46 -7.25 16.52 -13.08
C ALA A 46 -6.23 16.24 -11.98
N ARG A 47 -6.48 15.24 -11.11
CA ARG A 47 -5.57 14.86 -10.03
C ARG A 47 -4.25 14.27 -10.54
N LEU A 48 -4.27 13.57 -11.68
CA LEU A 48 -3.08 12.93 -12.27
C LEU A 48 -2.33 13.82 -13.27
N LYS A 49 -2.80 15.05 -13.53
CA LYS A 49 -2.25 15.94 -14.56
C LYS A 49 -0.73 16.10 -14.47
N ASP A 50 -0.20 16.26 -13.27
CA ASP A 50 1.23 16.49 -13.01
C ASP A 50 1.91 15.27 -12.37
N VAL A 51 1.30 14.09 -12.47
CA VAL A 51 1.80 12.84 -11.86
C VAL A 51 2.42 11.95 -12.95
N PRO A 52 3.74 11.71 -12.94
CA PRO A 52 4.35 10.75 -13.84
C PRO A 52 3.91 9.33 -13.50
N LEU A 53 3.36 8.61 -14.48
CA LEU A 53 2.95 7.21 -14.33
C LEU A 53 3.99 6.30 -14.98
N GLU A 54 4.64 5.46 -14.16
CA GLU A 54 5.72 4.57 -14.62
C GLU A 54 5.42 3.11 -14.29
N ASN A 55 5.49 2.24 -15.30
CA ASN A 55 5.42 0.79 -15.11
C ASN A 55 6.84 0.20 -15.14
N LYS A 56 7.55 0.31 -14.00
CA LYS A 56 8.93 -0.14 -13.83
C LYS A 56 9.08 -0.97 -12.56
N ASN A 57 10.25 -1.61 -12.40
CA ASN A 57 10.58 -2.32 -11.17
C ASN A 57 10.62 -1.34 -9.97
N ALA A 58 9.81 -1.60 -8.95
CA ALA A 58 9.70 -0.72 -7.78
C ALA A 58 11.05 -0.48 -7.07
N LEU A 59 11.90 -1.50 -6.96
CA LEU A 59 13.21 -1.38 -6.31
C LEU A 59 14.15 -0.47 -7.10
N GLN A 60 14.00 -0.39 -8.41
CA GLN A 60 14.77 0.52 -9.25
C GLN A 60 14.24 1.94 -9.10
N LEU A 61 12.92 2.14 -9.19
CA LEU A 61 12.29 3.44 -9.01
C LEU A 61 12.63 4.09 -7.67
N ILE A 62 12.61 3.31 -6.57
CA ILE A 62 12.96 3.81 -5.25
C ILE A 62 14.40 4.35 -5.21
N ARG A 63 15.34 3.73 -5.94
CA ARG A 63 16.73 4.21 -6.01
C ARG A 63 16.86 5.47 -6.85
N GLU A 64 16.16 5.53 -7.98
CA GLU A 64 16.19 6.67 -8.91
C GLU A 64 15.49 7.91 -8.37
N ARG A 65 14.49 7.73 -7.50
CA ARG A 65 13.66 8.80 -6.92
C ARG A 65 14.05 9.17 -5.50
N ASP A 66 15.10 8.56 -4.94
CA ASP A 66 15.59 8.91 -3.62
C ASP A 66 16.17 10.32 -3.64
N LYS A 67 15.55 11.24 -2.89
CA LYS A 67 15.96 12.63 -2.79
C LYS A 67 15.76 13.14 -1.36
N LYS A 68 16.64 14.04 -0.93
CA LYS A 68 16.41 14.77 0.32
C LYS A 68 15.10 15.56 0.22
N GLY A 69 14.21 15.34 1.18
CA GLY A 69 12.90 16.00 1.24
C GLY A 69 11.77 15.31 0.47
N SER A 70 12.02 14.21 -0.25
CA SER A 70 10.93 13.38 -0.79
C SER A 70 10.37 12.41 0.25
N LEU A 71 9.12 12.02 0.05
CA LEU A 71 8.43 10.97 0.79
C LEU A 71 8.17 9.79 -0.14
N ILE A 72 8.58 8.60 0.28
CA ILE A 72 8.33 7.33 -0.39
C ILE A 72 7.26 6.60 0.42
N TYR A 73 6.07 6.47 -0.17
CA TYR A 73 5.04 5.56 0.33
C TYR A 73 5.10 4.25 -0.45
N ALA A 74 5.23 3.13 0.25
CA ALA A 74 5.26 1.82 -0.36
C ALA A 74 4.27 0.85 0.30
N ASP A 75 3.41 0.27 -0.53
CA ASP A 75 2.40 -0.72 -0.16
C ASP A 75 2.65 -2.04 -0.91
N PRO A 76 3.65 -2.83 -0.48
CA PRO A 76 4.01 -4.07 -1.13
C PRO A 76 2.97 -5.17 -0.88
N PRO A 77 2.90 -6.20 -1.74
CA PRO A 77 2.01 -7.35 -1.51
C PRO A 77 2.23 -7.97 -0.13
N TYR A 78 1.17 -8.06 0.69
CA TYR A 78 1.29 -8.52 2.07
C TYR A 78 1.75 -9.98 2.18
N VAL A 79 2.54 -10.26 3.22
CA VAL A 79 3.12 -11.56 3.50
C VAL A 79 2.01 -12.59 3.69
N LYS A 80 2.10 -13.74 3.01
CA LYS A 80 1.08 -14.83 3.00
C LYS A 80 -0.27 -14.51 2.31
N THR A 81 -0.50 -13.30 1.83
CA THR A 81 -1.64 -12.99 0.93
C THR A 81 -1.29 -13.14 -0.56
N GLU A 82 -0.07 -13.62 -0.82
CA GLU A 82 0.58 -13.74 -2.13
C GLU A 82 -0.23 -14.55 -3.16
N ARG A 83 -1.14 -15.43 -2.70
CA ARG A 83 -2.07 -16.19 -3.56
C ARG A 83 -3.10 -15.33 -4.29
N LEU A 84 -3.41 -14.14 -3.78
CA LEU A 84 -4.38 -13.20 -4.37
C LEU A 84 -3.78 -12.39 -5.52
N TYR A 85 -2.45 -12.30 -5.60
CA TYR A 85 -1.75 -11.64 -6.70
C TYR A 85 -1.35 -12.67 -7.75
N ARG A 86 -1.55 -12.36 -9.04
CA ARG A 86 -1.32 -13.25 -10.20
C ARG A 86 0.11 -13.81 -10.35
N VAL A 87 1.02 -13.49 -9.43
CA VAL A 87 2.44 -13.89 -9.35
C VAL A 87 2.66 -15.07 -8.37
N ALA A 88 1.57 -15.69 -7.89
CA ALA A 88 1.47 -16.74 -6.86
C ALA A 88 2.13 -18.10 -7.19
N GLY A 89 3.38 -18.11 -7.66
CA GLY A 89 4.10 -19.34 -8.02
C GLY A 89 5.33 -19.67 -7.16
N LYS A 90 5.87 -18.76 -6.33
CA LYS A 90 7.10 -19.05 -5.54
C LYS A 90 7.15 -18.25 -4.22
N LEU A 91 6.60 -18.81 -3.14
CA LEU A 91 6.66 -18.28 -1.76
C LEU A 91 8.09 -17.83 -1.34
N GLY A 92 9.12 -18.55 -1.79
CA GLY A 92 10.53 -18.18 -1.55
C GLY A 92 11.01 -16.91 -2.29
N ARG A 93 10.39 -16.54 -3.42
CA ARG A 93 10.69 -15.26 -4.11
C ARG A 93 10.11 -14.07 -3.35
N PHE A 94 8.99 -14.23 -2.65
CA PHE A 94 8.30 -13.14 -1.98
C PHE A 94 8.99 -12.71 -0.68
N ARG A 95 9.41 -13.65 0.18
CA ARG A 95 10.24 -13.29 1.35
C ARG A 95 11.53 -12.59 0.94
N ARG A 96 12.19 -13.06 -0.13
CA ARG A 96 13.37 -12.39 -0.70
C ARG A 96 13.06 -11.00 -1.23
N PHE A 97 11.87 -10.79 -1.80
CA PHE A 97 11.43 -9.46 -2.23
C PHE A 97 11.32 -8.51 -1.03
N HIS A 98 10.67 -8.91 0.07
CA HIS A 98 10.57 -8.07 1.27
C HIS A 98 11.94 -7.71 1.86
N VAL A 99 12.87 -8.68 1.92
CA VAL A 99 14.25 -8.41 2.36
C VAL A 99 14.95 -7.44 1.42
N ARG A 100 14.83 -7.62 0.10
CA ARG A 100 15.41 -6.69 -0.89
C ARG A 100 14.80 -5.29 -0.80
N LEU A 101 13.49 -5.19 -0.57
CA LEU A 101 12.81 -3.91 -0.38
C LEU A 101 13.35 -3.21 0.86
N TRP A 102 13.45 -3.93 1.99
CA TRP A 102 14.06 -3.40 3.22
C TRP A 102 15.50 -2.93 2.98
N GLN A 103 16.34 -3.72 2.30
CA GLN A 103 17.72 -3.34 1.95
C GLN A 103 17.78 -2.08 1.10
N VAL A 104 16.86 -1.93 0.14
CA VAL A 104 16.80 -0.75 -0.71
C VAL A 104 16.35 0.46 0.09
N LEU A 105 15.36 0.32 0.97
CA LEU A 105 14.84 1.44 1.76
C LEU A 105 15.77 1.86 2.90
N THR A 106 16.60 0.94 3.38
CA THR A 106 17.61 1.22 4.40
C THR A 106 18.71 2.10 3.82
N GLY A 107 19.03 3.20 4.51
CA GLY A 107 20.07 4.15 4.07
C GLY A 107 19.63 5.13 2.97
N ARG A 108 18.32 5.35 2.82
CA ARG A 108 17.74 6.40 1.96
C ARG A 108 17.65 7.73 2.69
N ASP A 109 17.78 8.82 1.94
CA ASP A 109 17.65 10.18 2.47
C ASP A 109 16.19 10.65 2.49
N SER A 110 15.34 10.02 1.68
CA SER A 110 13.90 10.22 1.68
C SER A 110 13.25 9.80 3.00
N TYR A 111 12.13 10.44 3.31
CA TYR A 111 11.19 9.91 4.30
C TYR A 111 10.54 8.65 3.72
N VAL A 112 10.34 7.62 4.53
CA VAL A 112 9.75 6.36 4.09
C VAL A 112 8.57 6.00 4.99
N VAL A 113 7.45 5.65 4.36
CA VAL A 113 6.26 5.10 5.00
C VAL A 113 5.89 3.80 4.31
N LEU A 114 5.71 2.74 5.09
CA LEU A 114 5.37 1.41 4.61
C LEU A 114 4.07 0.94 5.23
N SER A 115 3.22 0.32 4.40
CA SER A 115 2.02 -0.39 4.84
C SER A 115 2.24 -1.90 4.74
N TYR A 116 1.91 -2.63 5.80
CA TYR A 116 2.08 -4.08 5.87
C TYR A 116 0.99 -4.75 6.71
N ASN A 117 0.83 -6.06 6.52
CA ASN A 117 0.13 -6.88 7.51
C ASN A 117 1.00 -7.11 8.76
N ASP A 118 0.36 -7.18 9.92
CA ASP A 118 1.05 -7.51 11.16
C ASP A 118 1.49 -8.98 11.16
N CYS A 119 2.79 -9.20 11.03
CA CYS A 119 3.38 -10.51 11.20
C CYS A 119 4.78 -10.43 11.82
N PRO A 120 5.21 -11.49 12.54
CA PRO A 120 6.52 -11.51 13.21
C PRO A 120 7.71 -11.30 12.24
N PHE A 121 7.58 -11.75 10.99
CA PHE A 121 8.62 -11.57 9.98
C PHE A 121 8.86 -10.10 9.65
N ILE A 122 7.80 -9.31 9.45
CA ILE A 122 7.91 -7.89 9.11
C ILE A 122 8.35 -7.07 10.33
N ARG A 123 7.82 -7.37 11.53
CA ARG A 123 8.27 -6.75 12.78
C ARG A 123 9.77 -6.94 13.00
N LYS A 124 10.28 -8.15 12.78
CA LYS A 124 11.71 -8.44 12.88
C LYS A 124 12.53 -7.75 11.79
N LEU A 125 12.02 -7.69 10.56
CA LEU A 125 12.73 -7.08 9.44
C LEU A 125 12.92 -5.57 9.63
N TYR A 126 11.92 -4.89 10.20
CA TYR A 126 11.94 -3.45 10.45
C TYR A 126 12.11 -3.11 11.94
N GLN A 127 12.81 -3.94 12.70
CA GLN A 127 13.05 -3.72 14.13
C GLN A 127 13.84 -2.44 14.45
N ASP A 128 14.53 -1.86 13.47
CA ASP A 128 15.28 -0.61 13.64
C ASP A 128 14.48 0.62 13.20
N TRP A 129 13.18 0.46 12.95
CA TRP A 129 12.28 1.51 12.46
C TRP A 129 11.15 1.78 13.46
N TYR A 130 10.40 2.87 13.28
CA TYR A 130 9.20 3.11 14.07
C TYR A 130 8.06 2.27 13.52
N ILE A 131 7.34 1.54 14.39
CA ILE A 131 6.23 0.68 14.00
C ILE A 131 4.97 1.12 14.74
N LEU A 132 3.96 1.47 13.96
CA LEU A 132 2.60 1.69 14.44
C LEU A 132 1.74 0.50 14.04
N SER A 133 0.88 0.03 14.94
CA SER A 133 -0.09 -1.03 14.65
C SER A 133 -1.51 -0.54 14.86
N PHE A 134 -2.41 -1.03 14.03
CA PHE A 134 -3.86 -0.87 14.21
C PHE A 134 -4.56 -2.16 13.78
N GLN A 135 -5.81 -2.32 14.19
CA GLN A 135 -6.61 -3.47 13.81
C GLN A 135 -7.74 -3.03 12.89
N ARG A 136 -8.12 -3.92 11.98
CA ARG A 136 -9.33 -3.74 11.19
C ARG A 136 -10.16 -5.00 11.23
N CYS A 137 -11.48 -4.84 11.20
CA CYS A 137 -12.38 -5.93 10.85
C CYS A 137 -11.99 -6.48 9.47
N ASN A 138 -11.88 -7.80 9.32
CA ASN A 138 -11.57 -8.42 8.03
C ASN A 138 -12.86 -8.64 7.21
N PRO A 139 -13.19 -7.80 6.21
CA PRO A 139 -14.42 -7.96 5.44
C PRO A 139 -14.42 -9.20 4.53
N LEU A 140 -13.25 -9.81 4.29
CA LEU A 140 -13.09 -10.99 3.43
C LEU A 140 -13.17 -12.31 4.19
N SER A 141 -13.18 -12.28 5.53
CA SER A 141 -13.31 -13.48 6.33
C SER A 141 -14.79 -13.74 6.61
N GLN A 142 -15.27 -14.92 6.23
CA GLN A 142 -16.62 -15.38 6.57
C GLN A 142 -16.78 -15.71 8.07
N LYS A 143 -15.74 -15.54 8.89
CA LYS A 143 -15.80 -15.72 10.34
C LYS A 143 -16.08 -14.39 11.03
N LYS A 144 -17.22 -14.32 11.74
CA LYS A 144 -17.62 -13.21 12.60
C LYS A 144 -16.51 -12.96 13.64
N GLY A 145 -15.95 -11.74 13.68
CA GLY A 145 -14.95 -11.33 14.67
C GLY A 145 -13.48 -11.58 14.32
N SER A 146 -13.13 -11.96 13.08
CA SER A 146 -11.70 -12.03 12.71
C SER A 146 -11.13 -10.63 12.50
N SER A 147 -10.28 -10.20 13.43
CA SER A 147 -9.46 -8.98 13.28
C SER A 147 -8.24 -9.26 12.40
N PHE A 148 -7.88 -8.27 11.57
CA PHE A 148 -6.67 -8.27 10.76
C PHE A 148 -5.77 -7.15 11.27
N GLY A 149 -4.59 -7.50 11.78
CA GLY A 149 -3.61 -6.52 12.20
C GLY A 149 -2.88 -5.93 11.00
N GLU A 150 -2.73 -4.61 10.98
CA GLU A 150 -1.91 -3.88 10.00
C GLU A 150 -0.86 -3.05 10.72
N LEU A 151 0.24 -2.81 10.01
CA LEU A 151 1.38 -2.04 10.47
C LEU A 151 1.63 -0.86 9.52
N ILE A 152 1.82 0.32 10.10
CA ILE A 152 2.48 1.45 9.44
C ILE A 152 3.90 1.54 9.98
N ILE A 153 4.89 1.54 9.09
CA ILE A 153 6.31 1.52 9.48
C ILE A 153 7.00 2.74 8.88
N THR A 154 7.78 3.47 9.67
CA THR A 154 8.42 4.73 9.25
C THR A 154 9.89 4.80 9.66
N ASN A 155 10.72 5.47 8.84
CA ASN A 155 12.14 5.71 9.14
C ASN A 155 12.40 7.01 9.92
N TYR A 156 11.34 7.69 10.34
CA TYR A 156 11.36 8.94 11.09
C TYR A 156 10.37 8.86 12.24
N ASP A 157 10.53 9.72 13.24
CA ASP A 157 9.62 9.76 14.37
C ASP A 157 8.21 10.20 13.93
N PRO A 158 7.18 9.33 14.04
CA PRO A 158 5.84 9.67 13.62
C PRO A 158 5.12 10.55 14.66
N ARG A 159 5.58 10.60 15.92
CA ARG A 159 4.86 11.24 17.04
C ARG A 159 4.47 12.71 16.78
N PRO A 160 5.31 13.57 16.17
CA PRO A 160 4.93 14.95 15.85
C PRO A 160 3.78 15.06 14.84
N TYR A 161 3.53 14.00 14.07
CA TYR A 161 2.52 13.94 13.00
C TYR A 161 1.33 13.05 13.37
N MET A 162 1.39 12.37 14.51
CA MET A 162 0.26 11.66 15.08
C MET A 162 -0.69 12.69 15.68
N THR A 163 -1.48 13.35 14.83
CA THR A 163 -2.67 14.04 15.30
C THR A 163 -3.63 12.99 15.84
N SER A 164 -4.05 13.11 17.10
CA SER A 164 -5.30 12.47 17.53
C SER A 164 -6.34 12.86 16.51
N GLN A 165 -6.89 11.87 15.78
CA GLN A 165 -7.99 12.15 14.88
C GLN A 165 -9.13 12.66 15.76
N MET A 166 -9.33 13.98 15.75
CA MET A 166 -10.44 14.61 16.45
C MET A 166 -11.72 14.03 15.85
N ASN A 167 -12.43 13.25 16.63
CA ASN A 167 -13.82 12.96 16.33
C ASN A 167 -14.68 13.95 17.10
N LEU A 168 -15.94 14.04 16.72
CA LEU A 168 -16.88 15.01 17.29
C LEU A 168 -17.08 14.86 18.81
N PHE A 169 -16.69 13.72 19.38
CA PHE A 169 -16.97 13.33 20.76
C PHE A 169 -15.72 13.03 21.60
N ASP A 170 -14.52 13.31 21.09
CA ASP A 170 -13.24 12.91 21.70
C ASP A 170 -13.19 11.43 22.15
N GLU A 171 -13.96 10.56 21.49
CA GLU A 171 -14.05 9.14 21.83
C GLU A 171 -12.82 8.38 21.30
N PRO A 172 -12.37 7.31 21.98
CA PRO A 172 -11.35 6.46 21.40
C PRO A 172 -11.87 5.84 20.10
N LEU A 173 -11.09 5.90 19.01
CA LEU A 173 -11.42 5.35 17.68
C LEU A 173 -11.56 3.80 17.65
N GLY A 174 -11.54 3.16 18.82
CA GLY A 174 -11.67 1.72 19.00
C GLY A 174 -10.60 0.96 18.23
N GLU A 175 -11.03 0.06 17.35
CA GLU A 175 -10.15 -0.80 16.55
C GLU A 175 -9.23 -0.02 15.59
N TRP A 176 -9.64 1.19 15.19
CA TRP A 176 -8.89 2.04 14.24
C TRP A 176 -7.81 2.90 14.90
N GLU A 177 -7.66 2.80 16.22
CA GLU A 177 -6.66 3.56 16.96
C GLU A 177 -5.24 3.13 16.56
N LEU A 178 -4.48 4.06 15.98
CA LEU A 178 -3.12 3.84 15.54
C LEU A 178 -2.16 3.92 16.74
N LYS A 179 -1.63 2.77 17.17
CA LYS A 179 -0.78 2.67 18.36
C LYS A 179 0.68 2.56 17.96
N LEU A 180 1.52 3.45 18.47
CA LEU A 180 2.98 3.31 18.34
C LEU A 180 3.45 2.16 19.23
N VAL A 181 3.76 1.02 18.62
CA VAL A 181 4.10 -0.22 19.33
C VAL A 181 5.60 -0.50 19.38
N HIS A 182 6.39 0.23 18.59
CA HIS A 182 7.84 0.08 18.59
C HIS A 182 8.55 1.40 18.28
N ILE A 183 9.55 1.71 19.10
CA ILE A 183 10.47 2.85 18.93
C ILE A 183 11.88 2.27 18.81
N PRO A 184 12.64 2.59 17.76
CA PRO A 184 13.99 2.07 17.59
C PRO A 184 14.97 2.77 18.53
N ASN A 185 15.88 2.00 19.15
CA ASN A 185 16.96 2.54 19.99
C ASN A 185 17.96 3.37 19.16
N HIS A 186 18.19 2.95 17.91
CA HIS A 186 19.03 3.64 16.94
C HIS A 186 18.23 3.82 15.67
N PRO A 187 17.52 4.96 15.50
CA PRO A 187 16.72 5.17 14.31
C PRO A 187 17.60 5.14 13.05
N PRO A 188 17.06 4.75 11.89
CA PRO A 188 17.84 4.66 10.67
C PRO A 188 18.38 6.06 10.36
N ARG A 189 19.71 6.20 10.39
CA ARG A 189 20.35 7.48 10.06
C ARG A 189 20.04 7.81 8.61
N ARG A 190 19.28 8.89 8.39
CA ARG A 190 19.28 9.61 7.11
C ARG A 190 20.69 10.17 6.95
N LYS A 191 21.30 10.14 5.76
CA LYS A 191 22.64 10.72 5.60
C LYS A 191 22.50 12.23 5.83
N THR A 192 22.92 12.68 7.00
CA THR A 192 23.17 14.09 7.24
C THR A 192 24.44 14.45 6.47
N ALA A 193 24.37 15.53 5.69
CA ALA A 193 25.54 16.11 5.06
C ALA A 193 26.58 16.52 6.11
#